data_AF-A0A251SU58-F1
#
_entry.id   AF-A0A251SU58-F1
#
_cell.length_a   1.000
_cell.length_b   1.000
_cell.length_c   1.000
_cell.angle_alpha   90.00
_cell.angle_beta   90.00
_cell.angle_gamma   90.00
#
_symmetry.space_group_name_H-M   'P 1'
#
loop_
_entity.id
_entity.type
_entity.pdbx_description
1 polymer ?
#
loop_
_entity_poly.entity_id
_entity_poly.type
_entity_poly.pdbx_seq_one_letter_code
_entity_poly.pdbx_strand_id
1 'polypeptide(L)'
;MPNQQDQEWDEAQKIVISTDLTTAAKKHLQFLEVVDKNGHLYDGPALEKAIFRYKYYWLPLLAEYTNLSQLPECQFVVPLDCEWIWHCHRLNPVRYMVDCIELFGKVLDPGCVVVSSVEGACKKQSEEIWSKKYPQERYELNFGDHSIKNDTHSRLPDVPSTNYDLISAVKRQSSFYHKVSGAIYREDLYLEEAVKRYKGFLHLVSRNIKKKLNNPCVPTYDIDLMWHTHQLYPRSYCKDAMALVGQMLHHDDTDTDQSKGGKLDGRDLVTHLWTPRENIRLR
;
A
#
# COMPACT_ATOMS: atom_id res chain seq x y z
N MET A 1 -35.77 22.72 8.48
CA MET A 1 -34.34 22.65 8.88
C MET A 1 -33.82 21.32 8.36
N PRO A 2 -32.73 21.26 7.59
CA PRO A 2 -32.10 19.98 7.25
C PRO A 2 -31.80 19.21 8.55
N ASN A 3 -31.98 17.89 8.55
CA ASN A 3 -31.62 17.08 9.71
C ASN A 3 -30.11 17.24 9.97
N GLN A 4 -29.67 17.27 11.23
CA GLN A 4 -28.26 17.39 11.59
C GLN A 4 -27.40 16.32 10.89
N GLN A 5 -27.96 15.14 10.68
CA GLN A 5 -27.30 14.06 9.94
C GLN A 5 -27.05 14.40 8.46
N ASP A 6 -28.00 15.07 7.80
CA ASP A 6 -27.86 15.50 6.40
C ASP A 6 -26.76 16.55 6.27
N GLN A 7 -26.68 17.48 7.22
CA GLN A 7 -25.61 18.50 7.26
C GLN A 7 -24.22 17.88 7.44
N GLU A 8 -24.09 16.89 8.33
CA GLU A 8 -22.83 16.17 8.54
C GLU A 8 -22.43 15.36 7.30
N TRP A 9 -23.41 14.79 6.60
CA TRP A 9 -23.19 14.10 5.33
C TRP A 9 -22.71 15.05 4.23
N ASP A 10 -23.37 16.19 4.06
CA ASP A 10 -22.99 17.21 3.07
C ASP A 10 -21.59 17.76 3.33
N GLU A 11 -21.23 17.97 4.60
CA GLU A 11 -19.88 18.40 4.98
C GLU A 11 -18.83 17.33 4.64
N ALA A 12 -19.13 16.06 4.91
CA ALA A 12 -18.25 14.95 4.55
C ALA A 12 -18.00 14.89 3.04
N GLN A 13 -19.01 15.17 2.20
CA GLN A 13 -18.83 15.12 0.74
C GLN A 13 -17.89 16.19 0.18
N LYS A 14 -17.64 17.28 0.94
CA LYS A 14 -16.66 18.32 0.60
C LYS A 14 -15.21 17.85 0.75
N ILE A 15 -14.95 16.70 1.38
CA ILE A 15 -13.61 16.12 1.48
C ILE A 15 -13.09 15.84 0.07
N VAL A 16 -11.93 16.42 -0.24
CA VAL A 16 -11.21 16.19 -1.49
C VAL A 16 -10.26 15.00 -1.29
N ILE A 17 -10.38 14.02 -2.17
CA ILE A 17 -9.46 12.89 -2.26
C ILE A 17 -8.71 13.07 -3.59
N SER A 18 -7.39 13.05 -3.51
CA SER A 18 -6.50 13.36 -4.63
C SER A 18 -6.35 12.21 -5.63
N THR A 19 -6.75 11.00 -5.24
CA THR A 19 -6.77 9.80 -6.08
C THR A 19 -8.19 9.50 -6.57
N ASP A 20 -8.36 9.14 -7.85
CA ASP A 20 -9.59 8.53 -8.35
C ASP A 20 -9.74 7.11 -7.77
N LEU A 21 -10.41 7.04 -6.61
CA LEU A 21 -10.60 5.81 -5.87
C LEU A 21 -11.51 4.82 -6.59
N THR A 22 -12.43 5.26 -7.44
CA THR A 22 -13.30 4.34 -8.19
C THR A 22 -12.46 3.52 -9.17
N THR A 23 -11.66 4.19 -9.99
CA THR A 23 -10.75 3.53 -10.94
C THR A 23 -9.67 2.73 -10.20
N ALA A 24 -9.08 3.30 -9.15
CA ALA A 24 -8.05 2.61 -8.38
C ALA A 24 -8.59 1.36 -7.67
N ALA A 25 -9.82 1.39 -7.14
CA ALA A 25 -10.43 0.24 -6.46
C ALA A 25 -10.69 -0.92 -7.41
N LYS A 26 -11.10 -0.64 -8.66
CA LYS A 26 -11.23 -1.69 -9.69
C LYS A 26 -9.91 -2.38 -9.98
N LYS A 27 -8.83 -1.61 -10.15
CA LYS A 27 -7.47 -2.14 -10.35
C LYS A 27 -7.02 -2.95 -9.15
N HIS A 28 -7.28 -2.44 -7.95
CA HIS A 28 -6.96 -3.12 -6.71
C HIS A 28 -7.71 -4.46 -6.59
N LEU A 29 -9.02 -4.52 -6.88
CA LEU A 29 -9.80 -5.76 -6.89
C LEU A 29 -9.29 -6.77 -7.93
N GLN A 30 -8.92 -6.32 -9.14
CA GLN A 30 -8.31 -7.18 -10.16
C GLN A 30 -6.98 -7.76 -9.69
N PHE A 31 -6.15 -6.93 -9.05
CA PHE A 31 -4.89 -7.37 -8.46
C PHE A 31 -5.12 -8.44 -7.38
N LEU A 32 -6.02 -8.18 -6.42
CA LEU A 32 -6.35 -9.13 -5.36
C LEU A 32 -6.89 -10.45 -5.91
N GLU A 33 -7.72 -10.41 -6.96
CA GLU A 33 -8.22 -11.62 -7.64
C GLU A 33 -7.08 -12.47 -8.22
N VAL A 34 -6.04 -11.84 -8.78
CA VAL A 34 -4.89 -12.56 -9.32
C VAL A 34 -4.01 -13.13 -8.21
N VAL A 35 -3.80 -12.39 -7.11
CA VAL A 35 -3.09 -12.91 -5.93
C VAL A 35 -3.82 -14.11 -5.35
N ASP A 36 -5.15 -14.06 -5.24
CA ASP A 36 -5.97 -15.15 -4.70
C ASP A 36 -5.89 -16.43 -5.53
N LYS A 37 -5.85 -16.29 -6.87
CA LYS A 37 -5.58 -17.40 -7.79
C LYS A 37 -4.17 -18.00 -7.61
N ASN A 38 -3.26 -17.28 -6.97
CA ASN A 38 -1.89 -17.65 -6.66
C ASN A 38 -1.70 -17.87 -5.14
N GLY A 39 -2.61 -18.61 -4.49
CA GLY A 39 -2.66 -18.76 -3.03
C GLY A 39 -1.39 -19.28 -2.33
N HIS A 40 -0.40 -19.81 -3.06
CA HIS A 40 0.94 -20.10 -2.52
C HIS A 40 1.69 -18.83 -2.06
N LEU A 41 1.23 -17.63 -2.43
CA LEU A 41 1.74 -16.36 -1.92
C LEU A 41 1.23 -16.01 -0.52
N TYR A 42 0.28 -16.78 0.03
CA TYR A 42 -0.25 -16.54 1.37
C TYR A 42 0.58 -17.17 2.49
N ASP A 43 1.32 -18.24 2.21
CA ASP A 43 2.17 -18.91 3.20
C ASP A 43 3.29 -19.76 2.57
N GLY A 44 4.11 -20.35 3.44
CA GLY A 44 5.13 -21.33 3.05
C GLY A 44 6.32 -20.75 2.25
N PRO A 45 7.07 -21.64 1.56
CA PRO A 45 8.34 -21.26 0.91
C PRO A 45 8.20 -20.21 -0.19
N ALA A 46 7.06 -20.17 -0.88
CA ALA A 46 6.81 -19.17 -1.92
C ALA A 46 6.64 -17.77 -1.31
N LEU A 47 5.91 -17.63 -0.20
CA LEU A 47 5.85 -16.38 0.56
C LEU A 47 7.23 -15.95 1.07
N GLU A 48 8.01 -16.87 1.64
CA GLU A 48 9.36 -16.55 2.15
C GLU A 48 10.28 -16.03 1.03
N LYS A 49 10.24 -16.66 -0.14
CA LYS A 49 10.99 -16.21 -1.33
C LYS A 49 10.48 -14.87 -1.86
N ALA A 50 9.16 -14.64 -1.86
CA ALA A 50 8.56 -13.36 -2.26
C ALA A 50 9.01 -12.22 -1.33
N ILE A 51 8.99 -12.44 -0.01
CA ILE A 51 9.49 -11.48 0.99
C ILE A 51 10.97 -11.19 0.77
N PHE A 52 11.77 -12.22 0.55
CA PHE A 52 13.20 -12.05 0.28
C PHE A 52 13.44 -11.20 -0.98
N ARG A 53 12.79 -11.54 -2.10
CA ARG A 53 12.90 -10.79 -3.36
C ARG A 53 12.40 -9.36 -3.21
N TYR A 54 11.30 -9.15 -2.50
CA TYR A 54 10.80 -7.82 -2.19
C TYR A 54 11.84 -6.97 -1.46
N LYS A 55 12.38 -7.49 -0.35
CA LYS A 55 13.31 -6.77 0.53
C LYS A 55 14.64 -6.47 -0.13
N TYR A 56 15.22 -7.43 -0.83
CA TYR A 56 16.61 -7.36 -1.27
C TYR A 56 16.78 -7.08 -2.76
N TYR A 57 15.76 -7.34 -3.59
CA TYR A 57 15.85 -7.13 -5.03
C TYR A 57 14.93 -6.01 -5.52
N TRP A 58 13.63 -6.12 -5.29
CA TRP A 58 12.65 -5.21 -5.85
C TRP A 58 12.74 -3.81 -5.24
N LEU A 59 12.65 -3.67 -3.91
CA LEU A 59 12.59 -2.35 -3.28
C LEU A 59 13.87 -1.52 -3.51
N PRO A 60 15.09 -2.09 -3.39
CA PRO A 60 16.32 -1.38 -3.76
C PRO A 60 16.39 -1.04 -5.25
N LEU A 61 15.96 -1.95 -6.14
CA LEU A 61 15.92 -1.69 -7.58
C LEU A 61 14.97 -0.54 -7.91
N LEU A 62 13.78 -0.49 -7.29
CA LEU A 62 12.84 0.60 -7.47
C LEU A 62 13.40 1.93 -6.97
N ALA A 63 14.12 1.94 -5.84
CA ALA A 63 14.76 3.14 -5.32
C ALA A 63 15.80 3.71 -6.30
N GLU A 64 16.63 2.85 -6.88
CA GLU A 64 17.61 3.24 -7.90
C GLU A 64 16.93 3.69 -9.20
N TYR A 65 15.93 2.96 -9.68
CA TYR A 65 15.21 3.31 -10.90
C TYR A 65 14.57 4.70 -10.79
N THR A 66 13.97 5.01 -9.65
CA THR A 66 13.36 6.32 -9.37
C THR A 66 14.38 7.45 -9.11
N ASN A 67 15.69 7.16 -9.07
CA ASN A 67 16.76 8.17 -9.00
C ASN A 67 17.31 8.54 -10.39
N LEU A 68 16.90 7.84 -11.46
CA LEU A 68 17.37 8.14 -12.81
C LEU A 68 16.91 9.54 -13.25
N SER A 69 17.85 10.34 -13.76
CA SER A 69 17.61 11.73 -14.18
C SER A 69 16.61 11.84 -15.34
N GLN A 70 16.49 10.78 -16.14
CA GLN A 70 15.45 10.60 -17.15
C GLN A 70 14.86 9.22 -16.93
N LEU A 71 13.60 9.20 -16.48
CA LEU A 71 12.86 7.95 -16.43
C LEU A 71 12.58 7.52 -17.88
N PRO A 72 12.83 6.26 -18.24
CA PRO A 72 12.40 5.73 -19.52
C PRO A 72 10.92 6.01 -19.75
N GLU A 73 10.52 6.30 -21.00
CA GLU A 73 9.10 6.47 -21.39
C GLU A 73 8.25 5.22 -21.08
N CYS A 74 8.92 4.09 -20.89
CA CYS A 74 8.34 2.78 -20.70
C CYS A 74 8.09 2.43 -19.21
N GLN A 75 7.05 1.63 -19.03
CA GLN A 75 6.46 1.30 -17.74
C GLN A 75 7.33 0.31 -16.97
N PHE A 76 7.62 0.62 -15.70
CA PHE A 76 8.35 -0.30 -14.82
C PHE A 76 7.36 -1.24 -14.15
N VAL A 77 7.22 -2.44 -14.69
CA VAL A 77 6.29 -3.45 -14.18
C VAL A 77 6.93 -4.18 -13.01
N VAL A 78 6.15 -4.41 -11.96
CA VAL A 78 6.58 -5.17 -10.79
C VAL A 78 6.29 -6.68 -10.97
N PRO A 79 7.17 -7.60 -10.55
CA PRO A 79 6.83 -9.02 -10.46
C PRO A 79 5.68 -9.27 -9.47
N LEU A 80 4.77 -10.20 -9.78
CA LEU A 80 3.54 -10.42 -8.99
C LEU A 80 3.81 -10.69 -7.51
N ASP A 81 4.83 -11.51 -7.22
CA ASP A 81 5.22 -11.87 -5.86
C ASP A 81 5.71 -10.65 -5.06
N CYS A 82 6.54 -9.82 -5.68
CA CYS A 82 7.04 -8.59 -5.08
C CYS A 82 5.93 -7.55 -4.92
N GLU A 83 5.00 -7.48 -5.88
CA GLU A 83 3.83 -6.60 -5.82
C GLU A 83 2.94 -6.92 -4.62
N TRP A 84 2.71 -8.20 -4.35
CA TRP A 84 1.93 -8.65 -3.20
C TRP A 84 2.53 -8.22 -1.87
N ILE A 85 3.83 -8.45 -1.68
CA ILE A 85 4.51 -8.01 -0.44
C ILE A 85 4.51 -6.49 -0.34
N TRP A 86 4.70 -5.80 -1.46
CA TRP A 86 4.68 -4.34 -1.50
C TRP A 86 3.30 -3.74 -1.20
N HIS A 87 2.23 -4.39 -1.66
CA HIS A 87 0.86 -4.08 -1.30
C HIS A 87 0.64 -4.20 0.22
N CYS A 88 0.98 -5.36 0.80
CA CYS A 88 0.83 -5.60 2.23
C CYS A 88 1.64 -4.62 3.10
N HIS A 89 2.83 -4.23 2.63
CA HIS A 89 3.65 -3.24 3.32
C HIS A 89 3.00 -1.85 3.33
N ARG A 90 2.46 -1.40 2.18
CA ARG A 90 1.83 -0.08 2.03
C ARG A 90 0.53 0.08 2.82
N LEU A 91 -0.16 -1.01 3.13
CA LEU A 91 -1.33 -0.99 4.03
C LEU A 91 -0.98 -0.66 5.49
N ASN A 92 0.31 -0.59 5.84
CA ASN A 92 0.78 0.14 7.02
C ASN A 92 1.51 1.43 6.57
N PRO A 93 0.78 2.52 6.27
CA PRO A 93 1.34 3.69 5.60
C PRO A 93 2.43 4.39 6.42
N VAL A 94 2.32 4.38 7.75
CA VAL A 94 3.33 4.96 8.65
C VAL A 94 4.62 4.15 8.59
N ARG A 95 4.55 2.83 8.81
CA ARG A 95 5.75 1.98 8.76
C ARG A 95 6.39 2.01 7.37
N TYR A 96 5.59 1.89 6.32
CA TYR A 96 6.08 1.91 4.94
C TYR A 96 6.87 3.18 4.61
N MET A 97 6.37 4.35 5.03
CA MET A 97 7.07 5.59 4.77
C MET A 97 8.33 5.75 5.61
N VAL A 98 8.30 5.35 6.89
CA VAL A 98 9.51 5.33 7.72
C VAL A 98 10.59 4.45 7.10
N ASP A 99 10.23 3.22 6.71
CA ASP A 99 11.14 2.31 6.00
C ASP A 99 11.72 2.93 4.73
N CYS A 100 10.88 3.54 3.90
CA CYS A 100 11.35 4.15 2.65
C CYS A 100 12.33 5.31 2.90
N ILE A 101 12.07 6.15 3.91
CA ILE A 101 12.95 7.26 4.26
C ILE A 101 14.26 6.73 4.86
N GLU A 102 14.20 5.79 5.80
CA GLU A 102 15.39 5.24 6.47
C GLU A 102 16.30 4.49 5.48
N LEU A 103 15.72 3.72 4.56
CA LEU A 103 16.47 2.87 3.63
C LEU A 103 16.91 3.60 2.36
N PHE A 104 16.11 4.54 1.85
CA PHE A 104 16.30 5.13 0.53
C PHE A 104 16.25 6.66 0.49
N GLY A 105 16.01 7.32 1.64
CA GLY A 105 15.94 8.78 1.75
C GLY A 105 14.71 9.41 1.11
N LYS A 106 13.76 8.62 0.58
CA LYS A 106 12.55 9.12 -0.09
C LYS A 106 11.42 8.08 -0.05
N VAL A 107 10.18 8.54 -0.10
CA VAL A 107 9.01 7.66 -0.25
C VAL A 107 8.92 7.16 -1.70
N LEU A 108 8.92 5.83 -1.86
CA LEU A 108 8.70 5.15 -3.13
C LEU A 108 7.19 5.03 -3.37
N ASP A 109 6.67 5.77 -4.34
CA ASP A 109 5.23 5.81 -4.67
C ASP A 109 5.00 5.15 -6.04
N PRO A 110 4.03 4.22 -6.17
CA PRO A 110 3.70 3.62 -7.46
C PRO A 110 3.24 4.64 -8.51
N GLY A 111 2.51 5.68 -8.09
CA GLY A 111 1.75 6.58 -8.97
C GLY A 111 2.60 7.42 -9.92
N CYS A 112 3.91 7.36 -9.80
CA CYS A 112 4.84 8.07 -10.68
C CYS A 112 5.49 7.18 -11.74
N VAL A 113 5.60 5.86 -11.54
CA VAL A 113 6.58 5.05 -12.29
C VAL A 113 6.20 3.57 -12.47
N VAL A 114 5.52 2.98 -11.48
CA VAL A 114 5.33 1.52 -11.43
C VAL A 114 3.96 1.14 -11.93
N VAL A 115 3.90 0.11 -12.76
CA VAL A 115 2.65 -0.47 -13.27
C VAL A 115 2.45 -1.86 -12.69
N SER A 116 1.20 -2.15 -12.33
CA SER A 116 0.83 -3.45 -11.77
C SER A 116 1.10 -4.58 -12.76
N SER A 117 1.50 -5.74 -12.23
CA SER A 117 1.72 -6.96 -13.00
C SER A 117 0.48 -7.46 -13.74
N VAL A 118 -0.71 -7.01 -13.33
CA VAL A 118 -2.01 -7.43 -13.85
C VAL A 118 -2.63 -6.46 -14.86
N GLU A 119 -2.04 -5.29 -15.07
CA GLU A 119 -2.57 -4.23 -15.96
C GLU A 119 -2.21 -4.43 -17.45
N GLY A 120 -1.67 -5.60 -17.82
CA GLY A 120 -1.38 -5.96 -19.22
C GLY A 120 -0.23 -5.18 -19.87
N ALA A 121 0.54 -4.44 -19.08
CA ALA A 121 1.72 -3.72 -19.52
C ALA A 121 2.84 -4.66 -20.04
N CYS A 122 3.64 -4.16 -20.97
CA CYS A 122 4.79 -4.91 -21.49
C CYS A 122 5.88 -5.05 -20.42
N LYS A 123 6.17 -6.28 -20.00
CA LYS A 123 7.17 -6.59 -18.96
C LYS A 123 8.62 -6.61 -19.46
N LYS A 124 8.85 -6.64 -20.78
CA LYS A 124 10.18 -6.88 -21.40
C LYS A 124 11.28 -6.00 -20.82
N GLN A 125 11.03 -4.70 -20.69
CA GLN A 125 12.03 -3.78 -20.17
C GLN A 125 12.34 -4.04 -18.69
N SER A 126 11.31 -4.33 -17.89
CA SER A 126 11.48 -4.61 -16.45
C SER A 126 12.25 -5.93 -16.26
N GLU A 127 11.97 -6.92 -17.12
CA GLU A 127 12.72 -8.18 -17.21
C GLU A 127 14.17 -7.98 -17.62
N GLU A 128 14.46 -7.11 -18.60
CA GLU A 128 15.82 -6.80 -19.04
C GLU A 128 16.62 -6.11 -17.92
N ILE A 129 16.03 -5.11 -17.26
CA ILE A 129 16.65 -4.42 -16.11
C ILE A 129 16.91 -5.41 -14.98
N TRP A 130 15.92 -6.24 -14.65
CA TRP A 130 16.04 -7.27 -13.62
C TRP A 130 17.13 -8.27 -13.95
N SER A 131 17.12 -8.85 -15.16
CA SER A 131 18.08 -9.88 -15.58
C SER A 131 19.51 -9.34 -15.65
N LYS A 132 19.69 -8.07 -16.01
CA LYS A 132 20.99 -7.41 -15.99
C LYS A 132 21.51 -7.25 -14.56
N LYS A 133 20.64 -6.90 -13.60
CA LYS A 133 21.04 -6.66 -12.20
C LYS A 133 21.16 -7.94 -11.39
N TYR A 134 20.28 -8.90 -11.63
CA TYR A 134 20.16 -10.15 -10.89
C TYR A 134 20.18 -11.34 -11.87
N PRO A 135 21.31 -11.62 -12.56
CA PRO A 135 21.37 -12.64 -13.61
C PRO A 135 21.09 -14.07 -13.13
N GLN A 136 21.20 -14.31 -11.83
CA GLN A 136 20.91 -15.61 -11.20
C GLN A 136 19.46 -15.76 -10.73
N GLU A 137 18.68 -14.69 -10.73
CA GLU A 137 17.31 -14.68 -10.24
C GLU A 137 16.34 -14.42 -11.40
N ARG A 138 15.39 -15.33 -11.61
CA ARG A 138 14.35 -15.15 -12.63
C ARG A 138 13.43 -13.99 -12.28
N TYR A 139 12.97 -13.26 -13.29
CA TYR A 139 12.01 -12.17 -13.08
C TYR A 139 10.66 -12.67 -12.57
N GLU A 140 10.05 -13.67 -13.22
CA GLU A 140 8.84 -14.34 -12.70
C GLU A 140 9.22 -15.55 -11.83
N LEU A 141 8.53 -15.68 -10.68
CA LEU A 141 8.60 -16.90 -9.87
C LEU A 141 7.76 -18.00 -10.50
N ASN A 142 8.33 -19.21 -10.61
CA ASN A 142 7.56 -20.39 -10.93
C ASN A 142 7.16 -21.11 -9.64
N PHE A 143 5.94 -20.85 -9.20
CA PHE A 143 5.43 -21.34 -7.92
C PHE A 143 5.12 -22.85 -7.88
N GLY A 144 5.12 -23.51 -9.05
CA GLY A 144 4.97 -24.96 -9.15
C GLY A 144 6.29 -25.72 -9.04
N ASP A 145 7.43 -25.03 -8.95
CA ASP A 145 8.74 -25.66 -8.90
C ASP A 145 9.11 -26.05 -7.46
N HIS A 146 9.35 -27.34 -7.21
CA HIS A 146 9.85 -27.85 -5.93
C HIS A 146 11.26 -27.29 -5.58
N SER A 147 11.94 -26.65 -6.52
CA SER A 147 13.22 -25.95 -6.36
C SER A 147 13.19 -24.78 -5.36
N ILE A 148 12.03 -24.16 -5.08
CA ILE A 148 11.93 -23.06 -4.10
C ILE A 148 12.40 -23.49 -2.70
N LYS A 149 12.41 -24.79 -2.40
CA LYS A 149 12.73 -25.35 -1.09
C LYS A 149 14.20 -25.23 -0.65
N ASN A 150 15.16 -24.91 -1.53
CA ASN A 150 16.58 -25.16 -1.23
C ASN A 150 17.57 -23.98 -1.31
N ASP A 151 17.15 -22.75 -1.64
CA ASP A 151 18.12 -21.66 -1.91
C ASP A 151 18.16 -20.55 -0.84
N THR A 152 17.32 -20.64 0.20
CA THR A 152 17.19 -19.62 1.27
C THR A 152 18.34 -19.61 2.28
N HIS A 153 19.36 -20.47 2.12
CA HIS A 153 20.58 -20.47 2.95
C HIS A 153 21.80 -19.82 2.29
N SER A 154 21.64 -19.20 1.12
CA SER A 154 22.62 -18.26 0.62
C SER A 154 22.73 -17.07 1.59
N ARG A 155 23.96 -16.66 1.95
CA ARG A 155 24.22 -15.61 2.95
C ARG A 155 23.31 -14.41 2.68
N LEU A 156 22.54 -14.01 3.69
CA LEU A 156 21.72 -12.80 3.61
C LEU A 156 22.59 -11.65 3.11
N PRO A 157 22.12 -10.87 2.12
CA PRO A 157 22.84 -9.68 1.71
C PRO A 157 23.09 -8.80 2.94
N ASP A 158 24.32 -8.32 3.11
CA ASP A 158 24.69 -7.35 4.17
C ASP A 158 24.18 -5.94 3.80
N VAL A 159 22.87 -5.85 3.51
CA VAL A 159 22.19 -4.66 3.05
C VAL A 159 21.03 -4.39 4.01
N PRO A 160 20.88 -3.14 4.51
CA PRO A 160 19.75 -2.76 5.34
C PRO A 160 18.42 -3.08 4.66
N SER A 161 17.47 -3.60 5.43
CA SER A 161 16.11 -3.89 4.94
C SER A 161 15.10 -3.69 6.06
N THR A 162 13.81 -3.57 5.71
CA THR A 162 12.74 -3.39 6.70
C THR A 162 12.70 -4.53 7.71
N ASN A 163 12.48 -4.17 8.98
CA ASN A 163 12.21 -5.11 10.08
C ASN A 163 10.71 -5.34 10.30
N TYR A 164 9.84 -4.78 9.44
CA TYR A 164 8.41 -4.97 9.49
C TYR A 164 8.05 -6.45 9.26
N ASP A 165 7.15 -6.98 10.09
CA ASP A 165 6.69 -8.36 9.98
C ASP A 165 5.73 -8.51 8.79
N LEU A 166 6.34 -8.75 7.63
CA LEU A 166 5.65 -8.95 6.35
C LEU A 166 4.86 -10.26 6.32
N ILE A 167 5.23 -11.27 7.10
CA ILE A 167 4.46 -12.52 7.20
C ILE A 167 3.12 -12.22 7.88
N SER A 168 3.15 -11.52 9.01
CA SER A 168 1.92 -11.12 9.70
C SER A 168 1.11 -10.12 8.86
N ALA A 169 1.76 -9.24 8.10
CA ALA A 169 1.07 -8.35 7.17
C ALA A 169 0.29 -9.13 6.10
N VAL A 170 0.92 -10.13 5.46
CA VAL A 170 0.26 -11.00 4.46
C VAL A 170 -0.92 -11.74 5.07
N LYS A 171 -0.76 -12.30 6.29
CA LYS A 171 -1.85 -13.01 6.98
C LYS A 171 -3.07 -12.13 7.25
N ARG A 172 -2.86 -10.85 7.58
CA ARG A 172 -3.99 -9.91 7.79
C ARG A 172 -4.78 -9.68 6.51
N GLN A 173 -4.10 -9.69 5.36
CA GLN A 173 -4.70 -9.36 4.06
C GLN A 173 -5.19 -10.58 3.26
N SER A 174 -4.76 -11.80 3.60
CA SER A 174 -5.07 -13.01 2.81
C SER A 174 -6.57 -13.32 2.70
N SER A 175 -7.38 -12.91 3.69
CA SER A 175 -8.83 -13.13 3.67
C SER A 175 -9.63 -11.95 3.12
N PHE A 176 -8.98 -10.80 2.89
CA PHE A 176 -9.65 -9.56 2.54
C PHE A 176 -10.39 -9.67 1.21
N TYR A 177 -9.75 -10.27 0.21
CA TYR A 177 -10.35 -10.43 -1.12
C TYR A 177 -11.72 -11.11 -1.07
N HIS A 178 -11.88 -12.19 -0.30
CA HIS A 178 -13.15 -12.90 -0.17
C HIS A 178 -14.29 -12.04 0.43
N LYS A 179 -13.95 -11.00 1.20
CA LYS A 179 -14.93 -10.04 1.76
C LYS A 179 -15.41 -9.02 0.71
N VAL A 180 -14.61 -8.79 -0.34
CA VAL A 180 -14.84 -7.77 -1.37
C VAL A 180 -14.92 -8.33 -2.80
N SER A 181 -15.03 -9.65 -2.96
CA SER A 181 -15.03 -10.32 -4.28
C SER A 181 -16.41 -10.46 -4.91
N GLY A 182 -17.47 -9.99 -4.24
CA GLY A 182 -18.84 -10.06 -4.75
C GLY A 182 -19.04 -9.25 -6.03
N ALA A 183 -19.99 -9.67 -6.89
CA ALA A 183 -20.23 -9.02 -8.19
C ALA A 183 -20.48 -7.50 -8.08
N ILE A 184 -21.15 -7.07 -7.00
CA ILE A 184 -21.46 -5.66 -6.73
C ILE A 184 -20.20 -4.77 -6.64
N TYR A 185 -19.07 -5.30 -6.19
CA TYR A 185 -17.81 -4.55 -6.10
C TYR A 185 -17.18 -4.26 -7.46
N ARG A 186 -17.73 -4.82 -8.55
CA ARG A 186 -17.32 -4.52 -9.93
C ARG A 186 -18.19 -3.44 -10.58
N GLU A 187 -19.26 -3.00 -9.92
CA GLU A 187 -20.20 -2.01 -10.45
C GLU A 187 -19.76 -0.57 -10.12
N ASP A 188 -19.67 0.28 -11.14
CA ASP A 188 -19.20 1.66 -11.02
C ASP A 188 -20.01 2.47 -10.03
N LEU A 189 -21.34 2.41 -10.13
CA LEU A 189 -22.26 3.10 -9.23
C LEU A 189 -22.03 2.68 -7.77
N TYR A 190 -21.80 1.40 -7.52
CA TYR A 190 -21.56 0.92 -6.16
C TYR A 190 -20.24 1.47 -5.59
N LEU A 191 -19.18 1.48 -6.39
CA LEU A 191 -17.87 2.01 -6.00
C LEU A 191 -17.91 3.53 -5.79
N GLU A 192 -18.62 4.28 -6.64
CA GLU A 192 -18.85 5.72 -6.46
C GLU A 192 -19.58 6.01 -5.14
N GLU A 193 -20.61 5.23 -4.81
CA GLU A 193 -21.31 5.35 -3.53
C GLU A 193 -20.43 4.91 -2.35
N ALA A 194 -19.54 3.94 -2.53
CA ALA A 194 -18.56 3.54 -1.53
C ALA A 194 -17.54 4.66 -1.25
N VAL A 195 -17.13 5.43 -2.27
CA VAL A 195 -16.31 6.64 -2.09
C VAL A 195 -17.04 7.67 -1.23
N LYS A 196 -18.34 7.89 -1.47
CA LYS A 196 -19.15 8.82 -0.64
C LYS A 196 -19.22 8.36 0.82
N ARG A 197 -19.40 7.06 1.06
CA ARG A 197 -19.39 6.47 2.41
C ARG A 197 -18.01 6.54 3.07
N TYR A 198 -16.93 6.35 2.31
CA TYR A 198 -15.57 6.52 2.78
C TYR A 198 -15.30 7.96 3.22
N LYS A 199 -15.76 8.97 2.47
CA LYS A 199 -15.72 10.37 2.92
C LYS A 199 -16.50 10.58 4.22
N GLY A 200 -17.69 9.99 4.33
CA GLY A 200 -18.48 9.97 5.58
C GLY A 200 -17.71 9.39 6.76
N PHE A 201 -17.02 8.28 6.56
CA PHE A 201 -16.16 7.64 7.56
C PHE A 201 -14.99 8.53 7.96
N LEU A 202 -14.27 9.10 6.99
CA LEU A 202 -13.17 10.03 7.23
C LEU A 202 -13.61 11.27 8.04
N HIS A 203 -14.78 11.82 7.72
CA HIS A 203 -15.38 12.93 8.46
C HIS A 203 -15.68 12.54 9.91
N LEU A 204 -16.29 11.37 10.12
CA LEU A 204 -16.58 10.83 11.45
C LEU A 204 -15.30 10.64 12.28
N VAL A 205 -14.26 10.05 11.70
CA VAL A 205 -12.96 9.84 12.35
C VAL A 205 -12.32 11.19 12.70
N SER A 206 -12.27 12.14 11.76
CA SER A 206 -11.73 13.49 11.99
C SER A 206 -12.45 14.18 13.14
N ARG A 207 -13.78 14.10 13.18
CA ARG A 207 -14.60 14.67 14.24
C ARG A 207 -14.32 14.03 15.60
N ASN A 208 -14.23 12.70 15.67
CA ASN A 208 -13.93 11.99 16.91
C ASN A 208 -12.55 12.37 17.46
N ILE A 209 -11.54 12.47 16.60
CA ILE A 209 -10.18 12.90 16.97
C ILE A 209 -10.20 14.34 17.50
N LYS A 210 -10.83 15.28 16.77
CA LYS A 210 -10.93 16.69 17.19
C LYS A 210 -11.66 16.85 18.52
N LYS A 211 -12.70 16.05 18.76
CA LYS A 211 -13.47 16.04 20.01
C LYS A 211 -12.86 15.17 21.12
N LYS A 212 -11.71 14.52 20.87
CA LYS A 212 -11.05 13.57 21.79
C LYS A 212 -11.98 12.46 22.28
N LEU A 213 -12.87 11.98 21.41
CA LEU A 213 -13.77 10.88 21.70
C LEU A 213 -13.04 9.55 21.49
N ASN A 214 -13.17 8.63 22.43
CA ASN A 214 -12.58 7.30 22.35
C ASN A 214 -13.56 6.27 21.76
N ASN A 215 -14.23 6.63 20.67
CA ASN A 215 -15.18 5.76 20.00
C ASN A 215 -14.49 5.07 18.82
N PRO A 216 -14.35 3.73 18.83
CA PRO A 216 -13.79 3.01 17.70
C PRO A 216 -14.70 3.18 16.48
N CYS A 217 -14.11 3.52 15.34
CA CYS A 217 -14.80 3.57 14.05
C CYS A 217 -14.32 2.37 13.23
N VAL A 218 -15.16 1.33 13.17
CA VAL A 218 -14.89 0.15 12.34
C VAL A 218 -15.52 0.37 10.97
N PRO A 219 -14.75 0.31 9.87
CA PRO A 219 -15.29 0.48 8.52
C PRO A 219 -16.11 -0.76 8.12
N THR A 220 -17.13 -0.54 7.28
CA THR A 220 -17.73 -1.62 6.49
C THR A 220 -16.78 -2.03 5.37
N TYR A 221 -16.96 -3.21 4.77
CA TYR A 221 -16.02 -3.76 3.77
C TYR A 221 -15.78 -2.87 2.55
N ASP A 222 -16.79 -2.14 2.10
CA ASP A 222 -16.66 -1.19 0.99
C ASP A 222 -15.92 0.09 1.37
N ILE A 223 -16.11 0.58 2.60
CA ILE A 223 -15.32 1.68 3.17
C ILE A 223 -13.86 1.24 3.34
N ASP A 224 -13.65 0.02 3.83
CA ASP A 224 -12.32 -0.55 4.05
C ASP A 224 -11.58 -0.76 2.72
N LEU A 225 -12.28 -1.23 1.68
CA LEU A 225 -11.75 -1.30 0.31
C LEU A 225 -11.27 0.07 -0.19
N MET A 226 -12.07 1.13 0.00
CA MET A 226 -11.68 2.48 -0.40
C MET A 226 -10.48 2.97 0.40
N TRP A 227 -10.44 2.65 1.69
CA TRP A 227 -9.34 3.04 2.56
C TRP A 227 -8.03 2.33 2.19
N HIS A 228 -8.05 1.01 2.03
CA HIS A 228 -6.89 0.25 1.53
C HIS A 228 -6.42 0.79 0.19
N THR A 229 -7.35 0.97 -0.75
CA THR A 229 -7.05 1.52 -2.08
C THR A 229 -6.37 2.89 -1.98
N HIS A 230 -6.83 3.75 -1.08
CA HIS A 230 -6.22 5.06 -0.87
C HIS A 230 -4.79 4.93 -0.31
N GLN A 231 -4.55 4.04 0.66
CA GLN A 231 -3.22 3.80 1.26
C GLN A 231 -2.18 3.27 0.27
N LEU A 232 -2.61 2.59 -0.80
CA LEU A 232 -1.70 2.14 -1.86
C LEU A 232 -1.01 3.29 -2.63
N TYR A 233 -1.44 4.54 -2.41
CA TYR A 233 -0.83 5.77 -2.92
C TYR A 233 -0.28 6.62 -1.77
N PRO A 234 0.91 6.29 -1.21
CA PRO A 234 1.41 6.87 0.03
C PRO A 234 1.47 8.39 0.04
N ARG A 235 1.86 9.04 -1.06
CA ARG A 235 1.93 10.52 -1.13
C ARG A 235 0.55 11.16 -1.12
N SER A 236 -0.38 10.64 -1.94
CA SER A 236 -1.77 11.09 -1.99
C SER A 236 -2.46 10.89 -0.65
N TYR A 237 -2.34 9.69 -0.08
CA TYR A 237 -2.92 9.35 1.21
C TYR A 237 -2.40 10.23 2.34
N CYS A 238 -1.09 10.42 2.43
CA CYS A 238 -0.48 11.28 3.43
C CYS A 238 -0.99 12.72 3.27
N LYS A 239 -0.96 13.28 2.06
CA LYS A 239 -1.44 14.64 1.78
C LYS A 239 -2.89 14.82 2.22
N ASP A 240 -3.77 13.91 1.84
CA ASP A 240 -5.21 14.01 2.11
C ASP A 240 -5.52 13.79 3.60
N ALA A 241 -4.87 12.82 4.24
CA ALA A 241 -5.04 12.56 5.68
C ALA A 241 -4.51 13.73 6.53
N MET A 242 -3.37 14.32 6.16
CA MET A 242 -2.82 15.50 6.82
C MET A 242 -3.75 16.70 6.66
N ALA A 243 -4.31 16.93 5.46
CA ALA A 243 -5.26 18.02 5.23
C ALA A 243 -6.55 17.87 6.07
N LEU A 244 -7.02 16.64 6.27
CA LEU A 244 -8.28 16.37 6.96
C LEU A 244 -8.17 16.28 8.49
N VAL A 245 -7.14 15.61 8.98
CA VAL A 245 -7.01 15.16 10.38
C VAL A 245 -5.73 15.70 11.03
N GLY A 246 -4.79 16.26 10.27
CA GLY A 246 -3.49 16.72 10.75
C GLY A 246 -2.51 15.57 11.08
N GLN A 247 -2.89 14.33 10.82
CA GLN A 247 -2.08 13.14 11.00
C GLN A 247 -2.55 12.04 10.04
N MET A 248 -1.69 11.09 9.72
CA MET A 248 -2.13 9.88 9.04
C MET A 248 -2.94 8.99 9.97
N LEU A 249 -3.96 8.36 9.41
CA LEU A 249 -4.72 7.36 10.15
C LEU A 249 -3.96 6.03 10.06
N HIS A 250 -3.67 5.45 11.22
CA HIS A 250 -3.16 4.10 11.30
C HIS A 250 -4.30 3.15 10.93
N HIS A 251 -4.03 2.26 9.98
CA HIS A 251 -4.83 1.07 9.75
C HIS A 251 -4.10 -0.05 10.48
N ASP A 252 -4.58 -0.36 11.68
CA ASP A 252 -4.00 -1.40 12.52
C ASP A 252 -4.96 -2.59 12.56
N ASP A 253 -4.80 -3.49 11.58
CA ASP A 253 -5.58 -4.72 11.43
C ASP A 253 -5.18 -5.81 12.46
N THR A 254 -4.38 -5.50 13.48
CA THR A 254 -4.12 -6.47 14.55
C THR A 254 -5.38 -6.64 15.40
N ASP A 255 -6.17 -7.67 15.11
CA ASP A 255 -7.28 -8.15 15.94
C ASP A 255 -6.79 -8.81 17.27
N THR A 256 -5.56 -8.53 17.69
CA THR A 256 -4.95 -9.06 18.92
C THR A 256 -4.24 -7.95 19.67
N ASP A 257 -4.61 -7.80 20.95
CA ASP A 257 -4.11 -6.86 21.95
C ASP A 257 -4.67 -5.42 21.98
N GLN A 258 -5.90 -5.30 22.50
CA GLN A 258 -6.34 -4.13 23.27
C GLN A 258 -5.62 -3.96 24.62
N SER A 259 -4.58 -4.77 24.89
CA SER A 259 -3.80 -4.73 26.13
C SER A 259 -2.31 -4.60 25.85
N LYS A 260 -1.88 -3.40 25.45
CA LYS A 260 -0.72 -2.70 26.02
C LYS A 260 -0.47 -1.40 25.25
N GLY A 261 -0.39 -0.31 25.99
CA GLY A 261 0.10 0.97 25.49
C GLY A 261 1.55 0.84 25.04
N GLY A 262 1.75 0.52 23.76
CA GLY A 262 2.99 0.66 23.04
C GLY A 262 2.83 1.73 21.97
N LYS A 263 2.63 2.99 22.38
CA LYS A 263 2.80 4.14 21.49
C LYS A 263 4.27 4.18 21.08
N LEU A 264 4.60 3.60 19.94
CA LEU A 264 5.85 3.91 19.26
C LEU A 264 5.63 5.08 18.30
N ASP A 265 6.58 5.98 18.38
CA ASP A 265 6.52 7.40 18.08
C ASP A 265 6.71 7.70 16.57
N GLY A 266 5.81 7.15 15.74
CA GLY A 266 5.80 7.42 14.30
C GLY A 266 5.13 8.76 13.93
N ARG A 267 4.46 9.41 14.89
CA ARG A 267 3.76 10.68 14.67
C ARG A 267 4.76 11.81 14.48
N ASP A 268 5.75 11.90 15.36
CA ASP A 268 6.72 13.00 15.35
C ASP A 268 7.66 12.91 14.13
N LEU A 269 8.06 11.71 13.71
CA LEU A 269 8.87 11.49 12.50
C LEU A 269 8.15 11.92 11.22
N VAL A 270 6.89 11.50 11.02
CA VAL A 270 6.14 11.88 9.81
C VAL A 270 5.82 13.37 9.80
N THR A 271 5.46 13.96 10.94
CA THR A 271 5.19 15.40 11.04
C THR A 271 6.46 16.24 10.83
N HIS A 272 7.63 15.84 11.36
CA HIS A 272 8.89 16.56 11.18
C HIS A 272 9.52 16.40 9.79
N LEU A 273 9.39 15.22 9.17
CA LEU A 273 9.92 14.98 7.82
C LEU A 273 9.13 15.71 6.73
N TRP A 274 7.88 16.10 7.01
CA TRP A 274 6.95 16.65 6.02
C TRP A 274 6.36 18.02 6.36
N THR A 275 6.77 18.66 7.46
CA THR A 275 6.64 20.13 7.55
C THR A 275 7.27 20.72 6.29
N PRO A 276 6.53 21.53 5.49
CA PRO A 276 7.10 22.15 4.31
C PRO A 276 8.32 22.96 4.76
N ARG A 277 9.52 22.47 4.43
CA ARG A 277 10.66 23.38 4.31
C ARG A 277 10.35 24.20 3.08
N GLU A 278 9.65 25.32 3.30
CA GLU A 278 9.58 26.40 2.33
C GLU A 278 10.99 26.61 1.76
N ASN A 279 11.11 26.56 0.43
CA ASN A 279 12.31 26.80 -0.38
C ASN A 279 13.23 25.61 -0.67
N ILE A 280 12.77 24.67 -1.50
CA ILE A 280 13.65 24.18 -2.58
C ILE A 280 13.21 24.87 -3.86
N ARG A 281 13.91 25.98 -4.16
CA ARG A 281 13.78 26.73 -5.41
C ARG A 281 14.02 25.79 -6.58
N LEU A 282 13.07 25.78 -7.51
CA LEU A 282 13.28 25.31 -8.87
C LEU A 282 14.44 26.10 -9.48
N ARG A 283 15.52 25.39 -9.84
CA ARG A 283 16.47 25.75 -10.89
C ARG A 283 16.83 24.48 -11.64
#